data_AF-A0A8T4ZSD2-F1
#
_entry.id   AF-A0A8T4ZSD2-F1
#
_cell.length_a   1.000
_cell.length_b   1.000
_cell.length_c   1.000
_cell.angle_alpha   90.00
_cell.angle_beta   90.00
_cell.angle_gamma   90.00
#
_symmetry.space_group_name_H-M   'P 1'
#
loop_
_entity.id
_entity.type
_entity.pdbx_description
1 polymer ?
#
loop_
_entity_poly.entity_id
_entity_poly.type
_entity_poly.pdbx_seq_one_letter_code
_entity_poly.pdbx_strand_id
1 'polypeptide(L)' 'MVEIVIKEADSQGRLLIPVHWRAKWKSRKLAMIKRKDRIEIVPIDFISPSELFDSIKISDDVDFADPHSVKKVLLEQH' A
#
# COMPACT_ATOMS: atom_id res chain seq x y z
N MET A 1 13.65 -18.00 1.16
CA MET A 1 13.88 -18.56 2.51
C MET A 1 12.73 -18.11 3.39
N VAL A 2 12.16 -19.00 4.18
CA VAL A 2 11.05 -18.69 5.11
C VAL A 2 11.62 -18.80 6.53
N GLU A 3 11.47 -17.73 7.32
CA GLU A 3 11.84 -17.70 8.73
C GLU A 3 10.56 -17.63 9.58
N ILE A 4 10.48 -18.41 10.66
CA ILE A 4 9.33 -18.45 11.56
C ILE A 4 9.83 -18.18 12.97
N VAL A 5 9.17 -17.25 13.66
CA VAL A 5 9.41 -16.96 15.08
C VAL A 5 8.07 -17.02 15.80
N ILE A 6 8.01 -17.82 16.86
CA ILE A 6 6.83 -17.90 17.73
C ILE A 6 7.02 -16.88 18.86
N LYS A 7 6.05 -15.98 19.03
CA LYS A 7 6.00 -14.99 20.11
C LYS A 7 4.63 -15.01 20.73
N GLU A 8 4.59 -14.84 22.05
CA GLU A 8 3.35 -14.57 22.76
C GLU A 8 2.96 -13.11 22.57
N ALA A 9 1.66 -12.86 22.36
CA ALA A 9 1.14 -11.51 22.38
C ALA A 9 1.09 -11.01 23.83
N ASP A 10 1.33 -9.72 24.04
CA ASP A 10 1.15 -9.17 25.38
C ASP A 10 -0.34 -9.07 25.76
N SER A 11 -0.62 -8.62 26.98
CA SER A 11 -1.98 -8.48 27.51
C SER A 11 -2.89 -7.55 26.70
N GLN A 12 -2.33 -6.71 25.83
CA GLN A 12 -3.05 -5.82 24.93
C GLN A 12 -3.14 -6.37 23.50
N GLY A 13 -2.63 -7.59 23.25
CA GLY A 13 -2.62 -8.24 21.95
C GLY A 13 -1.51 -7.74 21.01
N ARG A 14 -0.48 -7.06 21.52
CA ARG A 14 0.62 -6.52 20.69
C ARG A 14 1.66 -7.61 20.42
N LEU A 15 2.17 -7.62 19.19
CA LEU A 15 3.26 -8.50 18.76
C LEU A 15 4.51 -7.67 18.48
N LEU A 16 5.66 -8.14 18.96
CA LEU A 16 6.94 -7.50 18.71
C LEU A 16 7.60 -8.08 17.44
N ILE A 17 7.77 -7.23 16.43
CA ILE A 17 8.40 -7.62 15.16
C ILE A 17 9.92 -7.54 15.29
N PRO A 18 10.67 -8.63 14.98
CA PRO A 18 12.12 -8.65 15.06
C PRO A 18 12.76 -7.51 14.26
N VAL A 19 13.81 -6.90 14.82
CA VAL A 19 14.49 -5.73 14.22
C VAL A 19 15.04 -6.06 12.83
N HIS A 20 15.63 -7.24 12.65
CA HIS A 20 16.19 -7.66 11.36
C HIS A 20 15.12 -7.86 10.28
N TRP A 21 13.88 -8.21 10.65
CA TRP A 21 12.76 -8.34 9.70
C TRP A 21 12.27 -6.99 9.20
N ARG A 22 12.29 -5.97 10.06
CA ARG A 22 11.84 -4.61 9.73
C ARG A 22 12.96 -3.66 9.31
N ALA A 23 14.21 -4.13 9.27
CA ALA A 23 15.37 -3.30 8.99
C ALA A 23 15.33 -2.61 7.62
N LYS A 24 14.65 -3.22 6.64
CA LYS A 24 14.53 -2.70 5.26
C LYS A 24 13.23 -1.93 5.00
N TRP A 25 12.34 -1.82 5.99
CA TRP A 25 11.07 -1.12 5.80
C TRP A 25 11.32 0.38 5.70
N LYS A 26 10.76 1.01 4.66
CA LYS A 26 10.87 2.46 4.45
C LYS A 26 9.90 3.26 5.33
N SER A 27 9.00 2.57 6.03
CA SER A 27 7.88 3.16 6.75
C SER A 27 7.54 2.35 8.00
N ARG A 28 6.99 3.02 9.01
CA ARG A 28 6.41 2.39 10.21
C ARG A 28 4.91 2.11 10.08
N LYS A 29 4.28 2.51 8.97
CA LYS A 29 2.88 2.20 8.69
C LYS A 29 2.77 0.78 8.15
N LEU A 30 1.92 -0.03 8.77
CA LEU A 30 1.67 -1.41 8.38
C LEU A 30 0.20 -1.57 8.02
N ALA A 31 -0.08 -2.30 6.94
CA ALA A 31 -1.42 -2.80 6.69
C ALA A 31 -1.59 -4.12 7.44
N MET A 32 -2.69 -4.24 8.17
CA MET A 32 -3.13 -5.50 8.78
C MET A 32 -4.30 -6.04 7.97
N ILE A 33 -4.08 -7.13 7.26
CA ILE A 33 -5.07 -7.74 6.39
C ILE A 33 -5.61 -8.99 7.07
N LYS A 34 -6.88 -8.94 7.47
CA LYS A 34 -7.58 -10.10 8.02
C LYS A 34 -7.99 -11.03 6.88
N ARG A 35 -7.39 -12.22 6.84
CA ARG A 35 -7.83 -13.35 6.00
C ARG A 35 -8.69 -14.29 6.85
N LYS A 36 -9.22 -15.36 6.23
CA LYS A 36 -10.09 -16.31 6.91
C LYS A 36 -9.41 -17.03 8.08
N ASP A 37 -8.13 -17.37 7.92
CA ASP A 37 -7.33 -18.24 8.80
C ASP A 37 -6.09 -17.55 9.39
N ARG A 38 -5.75 -16.34 8.91
CA ARG A 38 -4.54 -15.63 9.31
C ARG A 38 -4.70 -14.11 9.24
N ILE A 39 -3.79 -13.42 9.91
CA ILE A 39 -3.56 -11.99 9.74
C ILE A 39 -2.25 -11.83 9.00
N GLU A 40 -2.29 -11.13 7.87
CA GLU A 40 -1.10 -10.73 7.12
C GLU A 40 -0.72 -9.31 7.53
N ILE A 41 0.55 -9.09 7.84
CA ILE A 41 1.09 -7.77 8.19
C ILE A 41 2.11 -7.41 7.12
N VAL A 42 1.86 -6.33 6.38
CA VAL A 42 2.74 -5.85 5.31
C VAL A 42 3.12 -4.40 5.53
N PRO A 43 4.39 -4.00 5.33
CA PRO A 43 4.77 -2.59 5.37
C PRO A 43 4.10 -1.84 4.22
N ILE A 44 3.62 -0.64 4.51
CA ILE A 44 3.15 0.29 3.50
C ILE A 44 4.29 1.24 3.20
N ASP A 45 4.91 1.06 2.04
CA ASP A 45 5.89 2.01 1.55
C ASP A 45 5.24 3.39 1.37
N PHE A 46 6.00 4.43 1.69
CA PHE A 46 5.58 5.78 1.36
C PHE A 46 5.62 5.91 -0.17
N ILE A 47 4.45 6.13 -0.77
CA ILE A 47 4.34 6.53 -2.17
C ILE A 47 4.26 8.05 -2.18
N SER A 48 5.14 8.69 -2.94
CA SER A 48 5.10 10.14 -3.11
C SER A 48 3.85 10.57 -3.89
N PRO A 49 3.31 11.79 -3.69
CA PRO A 49 2.22 12.28 -4.52
C PRO A 49 2.54 12.20 -6.02
N SER A 50 3.78 12.50 -6.42
CA SER A 50 4.23 12.38 -7.81
C SER A 50 4.07 10.97 -8.35
N GLU A 51 4.53 9.95 -7.63
CA GLU A 51 4.37 8.54 -8.03
C GLU A 51 2.88 8.12 -8.14
N LEU A 52 2.00 8.71 -7.33
CA LEU A 52 0.55 8.49 -7.47
C LEU A 52 0.01 9.11 -8.76
N PHE A 53 0.38 10.35 -9.07
CA PHE A 53 -0.05 11.01 -10.30
C PHE A 53 0.50 10.30 -11.54
N ASP A 54 1.77 9.90 -11.52
CA ASP A 54 2.42 9.15 -12.60
C ASP A 54 1.78 7.76 -12.82
N SER A 55 1.08 7.21 -11.82
CA SER A 55 0.37 5.93 -11.97
C SER A 55 -0.92 6.04 -12.80
N ILE A 56 -1.45 7.25 -12.98
CA ILE A 56 -2.67 7.50 -13.75
C ILE A 56 -2.32 7.52 -15.25
N LYS A 57 -2.85 6.54 -16.00
CA LYS A 57 -2.63 6.45 -17.45
C LYS A 57 -3.76 7.12 -18.22
N ILE A 58 -3.51 8.32 -18.71
CA ILE A 58 -4.43 9.06 -19.57
C ILE A 58 -3.84 9.04 -20.99
N SER A 59 -4.70 8.93 -22.00
CA SER A 59 -4.26 9.02 -23.39
C SER A 59 -3.82 10.44 -23.75
N ASP A 60 -2.82 10.57 -24.63
CA ASP A 60 -2.22 11.86 -24.99
C ASP A 60 -3.17 12.80 -25.77
N ASP A 61 -4.36 12.33 -26.14
CA ASP A 61 -5.39 13.06 -26.89
C ASP A 61 -6.37 13.85 -26.00
N VAL A 62 -6.12 13.91 -24.69
CA VAL A 62 -6.97 14.64 -23.74
C VAL A 62 -6.52 16.08 -23.56
N ASP A 63 -7.45 17.01 -23.74
CA ASP A 63 -7.27 18.40 -23.33
C ASP A 63 -7.38 18.54 -21.81
N PHE A 64 -6.24 18.74 -21.14
CA PHE A 64 -6.18 18.94 -19.69
C PHE A 64 -6.75 20.30 -19.23
N ALA A 65 -7.00 21.25 -20.14
CA ALA A 65 -7.65 22.51 -19.81
C ALA A 65 -9.18 22.40 -19.78
N ASP A 66 -9.76 21.31 -20.30
CA ASP A 66 -11.20 21.02 -20.24
C ASP A 66 -11.52 19.92 -19.20
N PRO A 67 -12.10 20.28 -18.04
CA PRO A 67 -12.48 19.32 -17.01
C PRO A 67 -13.50 18.27 -17.48
N HIS A 68 -14.33 18.58 -18.49
CA HIS A 68 -15.32 17.64 -19.01
C HIS A 68 -14.66 16.55 -19.84
N SER A 69 -13.69 16.90 -20.68
CA SER A 69 -12.86 15.96 -21.46
C SER A 69 -12.11 14.98 -20.55
N VAL A 70 -11.39 15.49 -19.54
CA VAL A 70 -10.65 14.67 -18.57
C VAL A 70 -11.58 13.72 -17.82
N LYS A 71 -12.73 14.21 -17.35
CA LYS A 71 -13.71 13.39 -16.61
C LYS A 71 -14.26 12.25 -17.48
N LYS A 72 -14.54 12.52 -18.77
CA LYS A 72 -15.06 11.52 -19.69
C LYS A 72 -14.07 10.36 -19.86
N VAL A 73 -12.79 10.66 -20.11
CA VAL A 73 -11.76 9.64 -20.29
C VAL A 73 -11.53 8.81 -19.03
N LEU A 74 -11.52 9.44 -17.85
CA LEU A 74 -11.34 8.72 -16.58
C LEU A 74 -12.50 7.77 -16.25
N LEU A 75 -13.73 8.08 -16.70
CA LEU A 75 -14.91 7.25 -16.45
C LEU A 75 -15.08 6.12 -17.49
N GLU A 76 -14.56 6.30 -18.71
CA GLU A 76 -14.63 5.29 -19.78
C GLU A 76 -13.58 4.18 -19.66
N GLN A 77 -12.58 4.34 -18.77
CA GLN A 77 -11.53 3.33 -18.51
C GLN A 77 -11.90 2.25 -17.46
N HIS A 78 -13.11 2.31 -16.88
CA HIS A 78 -13.61 1.35 -15.87
C HIS A 78 -14.94 0.74 -16.28
#